data_AF-A0A7C4D125-F1
#
_entry.id   AF-A0A7C4D125-F1
#
_cell.length_a   1.000
_cell.length_b   1.000
_cell.length_c   1.000
_cell.angle_alpha   90.00
_cell.angle_beta   90.00
_cell.angle_gamma   90.00
#
_symmetry.space_group_name_H-M   'P 1'
#
loop_
_entity.id
_entity.type
_entity.pdbx_description
1 polymer ?
#
loop_
_entity_poly.entity_id
_entity_poly.type
_entity_poly.pdbx_seq_one_letter_code
_entity_poly.pdbx_strand_id
1 'polypeptide(L)' 'MKGTPSMGRRSRGKTHIICRRCGRHSYNIRKKKCAACGYGRSSRRND' A
#
# COMPACT_ATOMS: atom_id res chain seq x y z
N MET A 1 -27.76 0.73 -3.93
CA MET A 1 -27.10 1.87 -3.25
C MET A 1 -25.65 1.51 -2.91
N LYS A 2 -24.65 2.30 -3.33
CA LYS A 2 -23.26 2.16 -2.85
C LYS A 2 -23.16 2.90 -1.52
N GLY A 3 -22.72 2.22 -0.46
CA GLY A 3 -22.67 2.78 0.89
C GLY A 3 -21.95 1.85 1.87
N THR A 4 -22.16 2.05 3.16
CA THR A 4 -21.57 1.26 4.26
C THR A 4 -21.62 -0.26 4.04
N PRO A 5 -22.73 -0.87 3.56
CA PRO A 5 -22.78 -2.31 3.30
C PRO A 5 -21.71 -2.79 2.30
N SER A 6 -21.34 -1.94 1.34
CA SER A 6 -20.32 -2.27 0.33
C SER A 6 -18.88 -2.19 0.86
N MET A 7 -18.64 -1.51 1.99
CA MET A 7 -17.31 -1.38 2.59
C MET A 7 -16.81 -2.71 3.17
N GLY A 8 -17.70 -3.56 3.71
CA GLY A 8 -17.32 -4.87 4.24
C GLY A 8 -16.66 -5.79 3.20
N ARG A 9 -16.99 -5.62 1.92
CA ARG A 9 -16.36 -6.36 0.81
C ARG A 9 -14.89 -5.97 0.60
N ARG A 10 -14.47 -4.78 1.05
CA ARG A 10 -13.10 -4.23 0.88
C ARG A 10 -12.12 -4.73 1.94
N SER A 11 -12.60 -5.33 3.03
CA SER A 11 -11.76 -5.79 4.15
C SER A 11 -11.05 -7.13 3.88
N ARG A 12 -11.42 -7.85 2.81
CA ARG A 12 -10.93 -9.22 2.53
C ARG A 12 -9.45 -9.31 2.16
N GLY A 13 -8.81 -8.20 1.78
CA GLY A 13 -7.42 -8.23 1.34
C GLY A 13 -6.72 -6.90 1.55
N LYS A 14 -5.51 -6.97 2.13
CA LYS A 14 -4.64 -5.80 2.23
C LYS A 14 -3.96 -5.55 0.88
N THR A 15 -4.13 -4.36 0.34
CA THR A 15 -3.43 -3.94 -0.89
C THR A 15 -2.06 -3.34 -0.55
N HIS A 16 -1.99 -2.60 0.55
CA HIS A 16 -0.77 -2.00 1.08
C HIS A 16 -0.43 -2.62 2.42
N ILE A 17 0.87 -2.68 2.73
CA ILE A 17 1.44 -3.05 4.03
C ILE A 17 2.50 -2.03 4.44
N ILE A 18 3.07 -2.21 5.62
CA ILE A 18 4.18 -1.41 6.12
C ILE A 18 5.38 -1.56 5.20
N CYS A 19 5.91 -0.43 4.71
CA CYS A 19 7.12 -0.40 3.92
C CYS A 19 8.34 -0.58 4.82
N ARG A 20 9.15 -1.60 4.53
CA ARG A 20 10.40 -1.87 5.28
C ARG A 20 11.45 -0.74 5.19
N ARG A 21 11.36 0.15 4.20
CA ARG A 21 12.29 1.28 4.05
C ARG A 21 11.86 2.51 4.84
N CYS A 22 10.60 2.93 4.74
CA CYS A 22 10.13 4.20 5.31
C CYS A 22 9.10 4.07 6.44
N GLY A 23 8.69 2.85 6.82
CA GLY A 23 7.72 2.61 7.89
C GLY A 23 6.26 2.97 7.58
N ARG A 24 5.98 3.71 6.50
CA ARG A 24 4.61 4.07 6.10
C ARG A 24 3.84 2.85 5.58
N HIS A 25 2.53 2.79 5.82
CA HIS A 25 1.63 1.73 5.32
C HIS A 25 1.29 1.92 3.82
N SER A 26 2.33 1.95 2.99
CA SER A 26 2.27 2.36 1.59
C SER A 26 2.97 1.39 0.64
N TYR A 27 3.47 0.24 1.13
CA TYR A 27 4.07 -0.78 0.28
C TYR A 27 3.00 -1.65 -0.36
N ASN A 28 2.86 -1.57 -1.69
CA ASN A 28 1.89 -2.34 -2.44
C ASN A 28 2.41 -3.76 -2.67
N ILE A 29 1.67 -4.77 -2.18
CA ILE A 29 2.10 -6.18 -2.25
C ILE A 29 2.11 -6.66 -3.71
N ARG A 30 1.07 -6.35 -4.48
CA ARG A 30 0.93 -6.81 -5.87
C ARG A 30 1.94 -6.16 -6.81
N LYS A 31 2.15 -4.85 -6.65
CA LYS A 31 3.08 -4.08 -7.49
C LYS A 31 4.53 -4.08 -6.98
N LYS A 32 4.79 -4.70 -5.82
CA LYS A 32 6.09 -4.76 -5.16
C LYS A 32 6.78 -3.40 -5.04
N LYS A 33 6.01 -2.33 -4.78
CA LYS A 33 6.55 -0.97 -4.69
C LYS A 33 5.87 -0.13 -3.62
N CYS A 34 6.64 0.73 -2.96
CA CYS A 34 6.14 1.72 -2.01
C CYS A 34 5.71 2.99 -2.74
N ALA A 35 4.47 3.41 -2.52
CA ALA A 35 3.91 4.63 -3.09
C ALA A 35 4.50 5.91 -2.47
N ALA A 36 5.01 5.83 -1.24
CA ALA A 36 5.63 6.97 -0.57
C ALA A 36 7.10 7.12 -0.99
N CYS A 37 7.95 6.17 -0.60
CA CYS A 37 9.40 6.34 -0.72
C CYS A 37 10.03 5.72 -1.98
N GLY A 38 9.23 5.11 -2.85
CA GLY A 38 9.71 4.44 -4.06
C GLY A 38 10.43 3.09 -3.84
N TYR A 39 10.48 2.56 -2.62
CA TYR A 39 11.06 1.24 -2.32
C TYR A 39 10.50 0.15 -3.25
N GLY A 40 11.38 -0.63 -3.90
CA GLY A 40 11.03 -1.64 -4.91
C GLY A 40 10.98 -1.12 -6.35
N ARG A 41 10.91 0.20 -6.55
CA ARG A 41 11.03 0.85 -7.88
C ARG A 41 12.40 1.51 -8.07
N SER A 42 12.98 2.08 -7.02
CA SER A 42 14.31 2.71 -7.05
C SER A 42 15.08 2.47 -5.75
N SER A 43 16.41 2.45 -5.83
CA SER A 43 17.31 2.48 -4.68
C SER A 43 17.24 3.81 -3.94
N ARG A 44 17.06 4.92 -4.67
CA ARG A 44 16.91 6.27 -4.10
C ARG A 44 15.60 6.38 -3.31
N ARG A 45 15.70 6.97 -2.12
CA ARG A 45 14.55 7.29 -1.27
C ARG A 45 14.01 8.66 -1.70
N ASN A 46 12.72 8.70 -2.02
CA ASN A 46 11.99 9.96 -2.21
C ASN A 46 11.32 10.24 -0.86
N ASP A 47 11.86 11.14 -0.05
CA ASP A 47 11.23 11.50 1.24
C ASP A 47 9.99 12.38 1.03
#